data_AF-A0A7I8CMH1-F1
#
_entry.id   AF-A0A7I8CMH1-F1
#
_cell.length_a   1.000
_cell.length_b   1.000
_cell.length_c   1.000
_cell.angle_alpha   90.00
_cell.angle_beta   90.00
_cell.angle_gamma   90.00
#
_symmetry.space_group_name_H-M   'P 1'
#
loop_
_entity.id
_entity.type
_entity.pdbx_description
1 polymer ?
#
loop_
_entity_poly.entity_id
_entity_poly.type
_entity_poly.pdbx_seq_one_letter_code
_entity_poly.pdbx_strand_id
1 'polypeptide(L)'
;MAGLFRRAEPRQRSLAYLKGLLGTVERKNRWQLAEWIGEATPDGVQHLLERAQWDPDAARNILRDYVVEQLGARDAVLIVDETGFVKKGEHSAGVQRQYSGTAGRIENSQIGVFLCYAGNGGSAFIDRELYMPQSWIDDRPRCRAAGVPDNMGFATKPQLARRCRLAACDEPAPS
;
A
#
# COMPACT_ATOMS: atom_id res chain seq x y z
N MET A 1 4.42 7.84 14.13
CA MET A 1 5.11 6.53 13.92
C MET A 1 5.31 5.73 15.20
N ALA A 2 5.13 6.28 16.42
CA ALA A 2 5.06 5.45 17.62
C ALA A 2 3.88 4.46 17.47
N GLY A 3 4.08 3.18 17.80
CA GLY A 3 3.04 2.14 17.69
C GLY A 3 2.99 1.35 16.37
N LEU A 4 3.56 1.84 15.26
CA LEU A 4 3.51 1.14 13.96
C LEU A 4 4.43 -0.07 13.88
N PHE A 5 5.52 -0.05 14.64
CA PHE A 5 6.53 -1.10 14.64
C PHE A 5 6.67 -1.65 16.06
N ARG A 6 6.82 -2.98 16.17
CA ARG A 6 7.03 -3.66 17.47
C ARG A 6 8.39 -3.37 18.08
N ARG A 7 9.39 -3.00 17.28
CA ARG A 7 10.79 -2.76 17.70
C ARG A 7 11.29 -1.40 17.22
N ALA A 8 12.27 -0.84 17.94
CA ALA A 8 12.80 0.49 17.66
C ALA A 8 13.68 0.52 16.40
N GLU A 9 14.45 -0.53 16.13
CA GLU A 9 15.40 -0.58 15.02
C GLU A 9 14.69 -0.57 13.65
N PRO A 10 13.64 -1.39 13.39
CA PRO A 10 12.87 -1.29 12.14
C PRO A 10 12.19 0.06 11.95
N ARG A 11 11.75 0.72 13.03
CA ARG A 11 11.15 2.07 12.99
C ARG A 11 12.16 3.14 12.58
N GLN A 12 13.36 3.09 13.14
CA GLN A 12 14.43 4.01 12.75
C GLN A 12 14.82 3.80 11.29
N ARG A 13 14.97 2.53 10.89
CA ARG A 13 15.29 2.17 9.51
C ARG A 13 14.17 2.58 8.54
N SER A 14 12.90 2.44 8.90
CA SER A 14 11.79 2.86 8.03
C SER A 14 11.81 4.37 7.78
N LEU A 15 12.12 5.18 8.80
CA LEU A 15 12.28 6.62 8.64
C LEU A 15 13.46 6.95 7.72
N ALA A 16 14.61 6.31 7.94
CA ALA A 16 15.78 6.51 7.09
C ALA A 16 15.51 6.08 5.65
N TYR A 17 14.84 4.95 5.45
CA TYR A 17 14.41 4.46 4.16
C TYR A 17 13.49 5.45 3.43
N LEU A 18 12.47 5.99 4.11
CA LEU A 18 11.57 7.00 3.54
C LEU A 18 12.33 8.28 3.16
N LYS A 19 13.25 8.74 4.01
CA LYS A 19 14.11 9.89 3.69
C LYS A 19 15.00 9.62 2.48
N GLY A 20 15.54 8.40 2.34
CA GLY A 20 16.33 8.01 1.18
C GLY A 20 15.50 7.95 -0.11
N LEU A 21 14.24 7.51 -0.03
CA LEU A 21 13.30 7.53 -1.15
C LEU A 21 12.96 8.95 -1.61
N LEU A 22 12.73 9.86 -0.67
CA LEU A 22 12.42 11.28 -0.96
C LEU A 22 13.67 12.11 -1.26
N GLY A 23 14.84 11.63 -0.87
CA GLY A 23 16.13 12.31 -1.02
C GLY A 23 16.81 12.04 -2.36
N THR A 24 18.10 12.33 -2.39
CA THR A 24 18.92 12.39 -3.61
C THR A 24 19.48 11.04 -4.07
N VAL A 25 19.09 9.92 -3.47
CA VAL A 25 19.54 8.59 -3.91
C VAL A 25 19.17 8.38 -5.38
N GLU A 26 20.18 8.22 -6.23
CA GLU A 26 20.02 8.20 -7.68
C GLU A 26 19.16 7.02 -8.16
N ARG A 27 19.40 5.82 -7.62
CA ARG A 27 18.62 4.62 -7.91
C ARG A 27 18.07 4.03 -6.62
N LYS A 28 16.75 4.00 -6.50
CA LYS A 28 16.03 3.51 -5.31
C LYS A 28 16.03 1.98 -5.20
N ASN A 29 17.21 1.37 -5.17
CA ASN A 29 17.41 -0.05 -4.92
C ASN A 29 17.95 -0.29 -3.50
N ARG A 30 17.91 -1.55 -3.05
CA ARG A 30 18.30 -1.94 -1.68
C ARG A 30 19.73 -1.54 -1.32
N TRP A 31 20.67 -1.69 -2.26
CA TRP A 31 22.08 -1.39 -2.06
C TRP A 31 22.33 0.11 -1.88
N GLN A 32 21.87 0.93 -2.82
CA GLN A 32 22.08 2.37 -2.74
C GLN A 32 21.31 3.01 -1.58
N LEU A 33 20.15 2.46 -1.21
CA LEU A 33 19.45 2.91 -0.02
C LEU A 33 20.20 2.51 1.26
N ALA A 34 20.75 1.30 1.35
CA ALA A 34 21.56 0.89 2.49
C ALA A 34 22.81 1.77 2.65
N GLU A 35 23.53 2.02 1.54
CA GLU A 35 24.69 2.92 1.53
C GLU A 35 24.32 4.34 1.98
N TRP A 36 23.21 4.89 1.47
CA TRP A 36 22.73 6.21 1.88
C TRP A 36 22.33 6.26 3.37
N ILE A 37 21.76 5.18 3.90
CA ILE A 37 21.44 5.06 5.34
C ILE A 37 22.71 4.92 6.20
N GLY A 38 23.85 4.52 5.60
CA GLY A 38 25.11 4.25 6.28
C GLY A 38 25.27 2.80 6.76
N GLU A 39 24.53 1.87 6.16
CA GLU A 39 24.64 0.43 6.46
C GLU A 39 25.69 -0.24 5.56
N ALA A 40 26.49 -1.14 6.13
CA ALA A 40 27.55 -1.84 5.41
C ALA A 40 27.04 -2.88 4.39
N THR A 41 25.82 -3.41 4.59
CA THR A 41 25.20 -4.41 3.72
C THR A 41 23.73 -4.06 3.49
N PRO A 42 23.11 -4.54 2.39
CA PRO A 42 21.69 -4.33 2.11
C PRO A 42 20.74 -5.14 3.00
N ASP A 43 21.27 -6.00 3.88
CA ASP A 43 20.48 -6.98 4.63
C ASP A 43 19.48 -6.30 5.58
N GLY A 44 19.85 -5.16 6.17
CA GLY A 44 18.96 -4.37 7.03
C GLY A 44 17.75 -3.83 6.27
N VAL A 45 17.98 -3.23 5.10
CA VAL A 45 16.94 -2.76 4.19
C VAL A 45 16.10 -3.92 3.65
N GLN A 46 16.72 -5.03 3.29
CA GLN A 46 16.01 -6.24 2.85
C GLN A 46 15.11 -6.78 3.97
N HIS A 47 15.62 -6.90 5.18
CA HIS A 47 14.85 -7.35 6.33
C HIS A 47 13.68 -6.40 6.62
N LEU A 48 13.86 -5.09 6.47
CA LEU A 48 12.76 -4.12 6.60
C LEU A 48 11.63 -4.42 5.61
N LEU A 49 11.97 -4.68 4.34
CA LEU A 49 10.98 -4.86 3.28
C LEU A 49 10.32 -6.26 3.31
N GLU A 50 11.05 -7.29 3.72
CA GLU A 50 10.59 -8.68 3.63
C GLU A 50 10.06 -9.25 4.96
N ARG A 51 10.56 -8.77 6.10
CA ARG A 51 10.36 -9.46 7.41
C ARG A 51 9.95 -8.56 8.56
N ALA A 52 10.09 -7.23 8.45
CA ALA A 52 9.70 -6.36 9.54
C ALA A 52 8.19 -6.47 9.79
N GLN A 53 7.83 -6.70 11.05
CA GLN A 53 6.44 -6.67 11.48
C GLN A 53 6.06 -5.22 11.77
N TRP A 54 5.16 -4.70 10.96
CA TRP A 54 4.56 -3.38 11.11
C TRP A 54 3.08 -3.45 10.76
N ASP A 55 2.33 -2.47 11.22
CA ASP A 55 0.89 -2.37 10.96
C ASP A 55 0.64 -1.40 9.79
N PRO A 56 0.40 -1.90 8.57
CA PRO A 56 0.20 -1.07 7.40
C PRO A 56 -1.19 -0.39 7.39
N ASP A 57 -2.16 -0.92 8.13
CA ASP A 57 -3.50 -0.34 8.28
C ASP A 57 -3.49 0.80 9.29
N ALA A 58 -2.80 0.63 10.43
CA ALA A 58 -2.57 1.72 11.36
C ALA A 58 -1.77 2.87 10.72
N ALA A 59 -0.77 2.55 9.89
CA ALA A 59 -0.02 3.57 9.15
C ALA A 59 -0.90 4.34 8.17
N ARG A 60 -1.81 3.64 7.48
CA ARG A 60 -2.83 4.26 6.63
C ARG A 60 -3.75 5.16 7.43
N ASN A 61 -4.26 4.69 8.57
CA ASN A 61 -5.21 5.45 9.39
C ASN A 61 -4.57 6.76 9.88
N ILE A 62 -3.32 6.75 10.33
CA ILE A 62 -2.59 7.98 10.70
C ILE A 62 -2.49 8.96 9.54
N LEU A 63 -2.16 8.48 8.33
CA LEU A 63 -2.08 9.35 7.15
C LEU A 63 -3.46 9.92 6.79
N ARG A 64 -4.50 9.10 6.87
CA ARG A 64 -5.88 9.51 6.61
C ARG A 64 -6.33 10.58 7.58
N ASP A 65 -6.11 10.41 8.88
CA ASP A 65 -6.48 11.37 9.91
C ASP A 65 -5.79 12.71 9.67
N TYR A 66 -4.48 12.68 9.37
CA TYR A 66 -3.72 13.87 8.97
C TYR A 66 -4.33 14.58 7.75
N VAL A 67 -4.73 13.84 6.71
CA VAL A 67 -5.33 14.43 5.51
C VAL A 67 -6.66 15.10 5.83
N VAL A 68 -7.51 14.44 6.62
CA VAL A 68 -8.81 15.00 7.02
C VAL A 68 -8.61 16.27 7.84
N GLU A 69 -7.70 16.25 8.81
CA GLU A 69 -7.44 17.39 9.69
C GLU A 69 -6.78 18.58 8.98
N GLN A 70 -5.80 18.33 8.10
CA GLN A 70 -4.95 19.37 7.54
C GLN A 70 -5.35 19.83 6.15
N LEU A 71 -5.91 18.92 5.35
CA LEU A 71 -6.25 19.19 3.95
C LEU A 71 -7.75 19.25 3.71
N GLY A 72 -8.58 18.79 4.66
CA GLY A 72 -10.02 18.68 4.53
C GLY A 72 -10.69 19.97 4.09
N ALA A 73 -11.33 19.93 2.92
CA ALA A 73 -12.04 21.05 2.33
C ALA A 73 -13.43 20.63 1.86
N ARG A 74 -14.40 21.55 1.92
CA ARG A 74 -15.81 21.26 1.56
C ARG A 74 -16.01 20.93 0.07
N ASP A 75 -15.13 21.45 -0.77
CA ASP A 75 -15.15 21.29 -2.23
C ASP A 75 -14.27 20.13 -2.72
N ALA A 76 -13.67 19.37 -1.79
CA ALA A 76 -12.81 18.27 -2.15
C ALA A 76 -13.58 17.07 -2.69
N VAL A 77 -12.90 16.33 -3.56
CA VAL A 77 -13.44 15.14 -4.20
C VAL A 77 -12.64 13.90 -3.81
N LEU A 78 -13.35 12.78 -3.78
CA LEU A 78 -12.77 11.47 -3.65
C LEU A 78 -12.69 10.81 -5.01
N ILE A 79 -11.50 10.31 -5.33
CA ILE A 79 -11.21 9.64 -6.59
C ILE A 79 -10.87 8.19 -6.27
N VAL A 80 -11.63 7.28 -6.88
CA VAL A 80 -11.30 5.85 -6.89
C VAL A 80 -10.59 5.55 -8.20
N ASP A 81 -9.41 4.94 -8.10
CA ASP A 81 -8.64 4.50 -9.26
C ASP A 81 -8.12 3.06 -9.09
N GLU A 82 -7.92 2.38 -10.22
CA GLU A 82 -7.28 1.07 -10.28
C GLU A 82 -5.87 1.21 -10.85
N THR A 83 -4.86 0.93 -10.02
CA THR A 83 -3.46 0.99 -10.46
C THR A 83 -2.88 -0.41 -10.57
N GLY A 84 -2.32 -0.71 -11.74
CA GLY A 84 -1.62 -1.96 -12.00
C GLY A 84 -0.11 -1.87 -11.74
N PHE A 85 0.43 -2.89 -11.09
CA PHE A 85 1.85 -3.03 -10.79
C PHE A 85 2.38 -4.26 -11.53
N VAL A 86 3.19 -4.03 -12.58
CA VAL A 86 3.78 -5.12 -13.38
C VAL A 86 4.76 -5.93 -12.52
N LYS A 87 4.70 -7.25 -12.64
CA LYS A 87 5.54 -8.19 -11.90
C LYS A 87 6.18 -9.22 -12.82
N LYS A 88 7.39 -9.63 -12.45
CA LYS A 88 8.09 -10.78 -13.05
C LYS A 88 8.02 -11.92 -12.02
N GLY A 89 7.15 -12.90 -12.27
CA GLY A 89 6.92 -14.07 -11.39
C GLY A 89 5.49 -14.22 -10.87
N GLU A 90 5.24 -15.30 -10.13
CA GLU A 90 3.89 -15.76 -9.77
C GLU A 90 3.59 -15.76 -8.26
N HIS A 91 4.60 -15.44 -7.42
CA HIS A 91 4.52 -15.56 -5.96
C HIS A 91 3.92 -14.33 -5.26
N SER A 92 3.78 -13.18 -5.93
CA SER A 92 3.19 -11.99 -5.32
C SER A 92 1.67 -12.11 -5.25
N ALA A 93 1.07 -11.83 -4.09
CA ALA A 93 -0.37 -11.96 -3.86
C ALA A 93 -1.22 -11.31 -4.97
N GLY A 94 -2.16 -12.05 -5.55
CA GLY A 94 -3.07 -11.54 -6.58
C GLY A 94 -2.42 -11.25 -7.94
N VAL A 95 -1.15 -11.63 -8.14
CA VAL A 95 -0.49 -11.47 -9.45
C VAL A 95 -1.04 -12.48 -10.45
N GLN A 96 -1.45 -11.99 -11.61
CA GLN A 96 -1.82 -12.82 -12.76
C GLN A 96 -1.75 -11.99 -14.05
N ARG A 97 -1.91 -12.65 -15.19
CA ARG A 97 -2.16 -11.96 -16.46
C ARG A 97 -3.55 -11.35 -16.44
N GLN A 98 -3.60 -10.03 -16.37
CA GLN A 98 -4.84 -9.25 -16.37
C GLN A 98 -4.59 -7.88 -16.99
N TYR A 99 -5.67 -7.19 -17.37
CA TYR A 99 -5.55 -5.84 -17.91
C TYR A 99 -5.02 -4.89 -16.82
N SER A 100 -3.90 -4.23 -17.13
CA SER A 100 -3.30 -3.21 -16.28
C SER A 100 -3.51 -1.85 -16.94
N GLY A 101 -4.27 -0.96 -16.30
CA GLY A 101 -4.52 0.39 -16.82
C GLY A 101 -3.23 1.17 -17.06
N THR A 102 -2.25 1.05 -16.16
CA THR A 102 -0.94 1.71 -16.26
C THR A 102 -0.08 1.20 -17.41
N ALA A 103 -0.24 -0.07 -17.80
CA ALA A 103 0.49 -0.65 -18.94
C ALA A 103 -0.30 -0.58 -20.26
N GLY A 104 -1.58 -0.22 -20.21
CA GLY A 104 -2.50 -0.18 -21.35
C GLY A 104 -2.77 -1.55 -22.00
N ARG A 105 -2.38 -2.66 -21.37
CA ARG A 105 -2.44 -4.01 -21.94
C ARG A 105 -2.60 -5.10 -20.89
N ILE A 106 -2.86 -6.31 -21.36
CA ILE A 106 -2.84 -7.51 -20.52
C ILE A 106 -1.39 -7.90 -20.25
N GLU A 107 -0.99 -7.87 -18.99
CA GLU A 107 0.34 -8.27 -18.55
C GLU A 107 0.26 -8.87 -17.15
N ASN A 108 1.31 -9.60 -16.76
CA ASN A 108 1.40 -10.15 -15.43
C ASN A 108 1.54 -9.00 -14.41
N SER A 109 0.48 -8.78 -13.63
CA SER A 109 0.36 -7.60 -12.77
C SER A 109 -0.46 -7.90 -11.52
N GLN A 110 -0.17 -7.15 -10.46
CA GLN A 110 -1.08 -6.98 -9.32
C GLN A 110 -1.92 -5.73 -9.56
N ILE A 111 -3.19 -5.74 -9.18
CA ILE A 111 -4.05 -4.57 -9.28
C ILE A 111 -4.41 -4.12 -7.87
N GLY A 112 -4.12 -2.86 -7.53
CA GLY A 112 -4.65 -2.23 -6.33
C GLY A 112 -5.80 -1.29 -6.68
N VAL A 113 -6.78 -1.21 -5.79
CA VAL A 113 -7.85 -0.21 -5.82
C VAL A 113 -7.50 0.86 -4.80
N PHE A 114 -7.37 2.11 -5.23
CA PHE A 114 -6.90 3.22 -4.42
C PHE A 114 -8.01 4.25 -4.26
N LEU A 115 -8.15 4.78 -3.05
CA LEU A 115 -8.96 5.95 -2.76
C LEU A 115 -8.02 7.12 -2.49
N CYS A 116 -8.19 8.18 -3.27
CA CYS A 116 -7.39 9.40 -3.18
C CYS A 116 -8.31 10.60 -2.93
N TYR A 117 -7.78 11.55 -2.18
CA TYR A 117 -8.35 12.85 -1.92
C TYR A 117 -7.74 13.87 -2.90
N ALA A 118 -8.56 14.77 -3.44
CA ALA A 118 -8.10 15.94 -4.18
C ALA A 118 -8.95 17.15 -3.82
N GLY A 119 -8.30 18.24 -3.41
CA GLY A 119 -8.94 19.52 -3.12
C GLY A 119 -7.97 20.68 -3.34
N ASN A 120 -8.42 21.90 -3.04
CA ASN A 120 -7.61 23.10 -3.26
C ASN A 120 -6.29 23.11 -2.43
N GLY A 121 -6.28 22.44 -1.27
CA GLY A 121 -5.10 22.28 -0.43
C GLY A 121 -4.09 21.23 -0.93
N GLY A 122 -4.40 20.49 -1.99
CA GLY A 122 -3.55 19.44 -2.56
C GLY A 122 -4.26 18.10 -2.70
N SER A 123 -3.48 17.07 -3.00
CA SER A 123 -3.96 15.69 -3.14
C SER A 123 -3.24 14.75 -2.18
N ALA A 124 -3.94 13.71 -1.76
CA ALA A 124 -3.39 12.74 -0.82
C ALA A 124 -4.00 11.34 -0.98
N PHE A 125 -3.25 10.34 -0.55
CA PHE A 125 -3.70 8.96 -0.51
C PHE A 125 -4.51 8.68 0.77
N ILE A 126 -5.65 8.01 0.66
CA ILE A 126 -6.60 7.76 1.76
C ILE A 126 -6.70 6.28 2.13
N ASP A 127 -6.90 5.42 1.14
CA ASP A 127 -7.11 3.99 1.37
C ASP A 127 -6.71 3.15 0.16
N ARG A 128 -6.42 1.88 0.41
CA ARG A 128 -6.05 0.89 -0.60
C ARG A 128 -6.66 -0.45 -0.27
N GLU A 129 -7.01 -1.16 -1.33
CA GLU A 129 -7.36 -2.56 -1.30
C GLU A 129 -6.58 -3.29 -2.41
N LEU A 130 -6.20 -4.54 -2.15
CA LEU A 130 -5.57 -5.39 -3.17
C LEU A 130 -6.65 -6.23 -3.85
N TYR A 131 -6.74 -6.15 -5.17
CA TYR A 131 -7.63 -7.04 -5.92
C TYR A 131 -7.05 -8.46 -5.97
N MET A 132 -7.78 -9.40 -5.39
CA MET A 132 -7.47 -10.82 -5.40
C MET A 132 -8.35 -11.55 -6.39
N PRO A 133 -7.81 -12.03 -7.52
CA PRO A 133 -8.57 -12.78 -8.52
C PRO A 133 -9.15 -14.08 -7.96
N GLN A 134 -10.27 -14.54 -8.52
CA GLN A 134 -10.89 -15.81 -8.13
C GLN A 134 -9.91 -16.99 -8.22
N SER A 135 -9.06 -17.02 -9.25
CA SER A 135 -8.01 -18.04 -9.43
C SER A 135 -7.01 -18.12 -8.28
N TRP A 136 -6.73 -16.99 -7.62
CA TRP A 136 -5.94 -16.97 -6.39
C TRP A 136 -6.77 -17.42 -5.20
N ILE A 137 -8.02 -16.96 -5.12
CA ILE A 137 -8.89 -17.30 -4.02
C ILE A 137 -9.15 -18.82 -3.98
N ASP A 138 -9.20 -19.48 -5.12
CA ASP A 138 -9.40 -20.93 -5.18
C ASP A 138 -8.13 -21.73 -4.83
N ASP A 139 -6.94 -21.12 -4.90
CA ASP A 139 -5.64 -21.74 -4.60
C ASP A 139 -5.13 -21.31 -3.21
N ARG A 140 -5.67 -21.97 -2.18
CA ARG A 140 -5.29 -21.72 -0.77
C ARG A 140 -3.80 -21.94 -0.47
N PRO A 141 -3.14 -23.02 -0.96
CA PRO A 141 -1.69 -23.18 -0.79
C PRO A 141 -0.90 -21.99 -1.31
N ARG A 142 -1.24 -21.47 -2.49
CA ARG A 142 -0.58 -20.29 -3.07
C ARG A 142 -0.85 -19.02 -2.27
N CYS A 143 -2.09 -18.81 -1.81
CA CYS A 143 -2.43 -17.70 -0.91
C CYS A 143 -1.56 -17.70 0.36
N ARG A 144 -1.46 -18.85 1.05
CA ARG A 144 -0.68 -18.97 2.29
C ARG A 144 0.81 -18.72 2.06
N ALA A 145 1.37 -19.22 0.96
CA ALA A 145 2.76 -18.96 0.58
C ALA A 145 3.04 -17.46 0.35
N ALA A 146 2.04 -16.69 -0.08
CA ALA A 146 2.11 -15.24 -0.26
C ALA A 146 1.67 -14.43 0.98
N GLY A 147 1.38 -15.09 2.11
CA GLY A 147 0.93 -14.43 3.35
C GLY A 147 -0.51 -13.93 3.33
N VAL A 148 -1.34 -14.42 2.41
CA VAL A 148 -2.76 -14.05 2.33
C VAL A 148 -3.58 -14.82 3.38
N PRO A 149 -4.40 -14.14 4.21
CA PRO A 149 -5.25 -14.80 5.21
C PRO A 149 -6.29 -15.77 4.62
N ASP A 150 -6.57 -16.87 5.32
CA ASP A 150 -7.52 -17.90 4.87
C ASP A 150 -8.96 -17.41 4.78
N ASN A 151 -9.34 -16.42 5.58
CA ASN A 151 -10.68 -15.80 5.56
C ASN A 151 -10.86 -14.79 4.41
N MET A 152 -9.82 -14.51 3.62
CA MET A 152 -9.93 -13.64 2.46
C MET A 152 -10.74 -14.32 1.35
N GLY A 153 -11.92 -13.77 1.07
CA GLY A 153 -12.80 -14.15 -0.02
C GLY A 153 -12.66 -13.24 -1.25
N PHE A 154 -13.28 -13.66 -2.35
CA PHE A 154 -13.32 -12.87 -3.58
C PHE A 154 -14.14 -11.59 -3.40
N ALA A 155 -13.68 -10.51 -4.02
CA ALA A 155 -14.41 -9.26 -4.15
C ALA A 155 -14.07 -8.61 -5.49
N THR A 156 -15.09 -8.11 -6.18
CA THR A 156 -14.89 -7.34 -7.40
C THR A 156 -14.26 -5.99 -7.07
N LYS A 157 -13.61 -5.37 -8.06
CA LYS A 157 -12.97 -4.06 -7.86
C LYS A 157 -13.95 -2.96 -7.43
N PRO A 158 -15.20 -2.89 -7.95
CA PRO A 158 -16.22 -1.98 -7.40
C PRO A 158 -16.63 -2.31 -5.95
N GLN A 159 -16.61 -3.57 -5.53
CA GLN A 159 -16.86 -3.93 -4.12
C GLN A 159 -15.69 -3.48 -3.23
N LEU A 160 -14.44 -3.63 -3.70
CA LEU A 160 -13.25 -3.13 -2.99
C LEU A 160 -13.26 -1.60 -2.89
N ALA A 161 -13.63 -0.89 -3.95
CA ALA A 161 -13.79 0.55 -3.94
C ALA A 161 -14.76 1.05 -2.86
N ARG A 162 -15.85 0.30 -2.60
CA ARG A 162 -16.80 0.59 -1.53
C ARG A 162 -16.28 0.25 -0.12
N ARG A 163 -15.28 -0.62 -0.01
CA ARG A 163 -14.61 -0.94 1.26
C ARG A 163 -13.59 0.13 1.64
N CYS A 164 -12.97 0.77 0.65
CA CYS A 164 -12.16 1.96 0.89
C CYS A 164 -13.02 3.04 1.53
N ARG A 165 -12.60 3.57 2.69
CA ARG A 165 -13.35 4.58 3.43
C ARG A 165 -12.51 5.79 3.78
N LEU A 166 -13.16 6.93 3.99
CA LEU A 166 -12.63 8.01 4.81
C LEU A 166 -13.02 7.77 6.27
N ALA A 167 -12.26 8.32 7.21
CA ALA A 167 -12.56 8.23 8.64
C ALA A 167 -13.93 8.88 8.96
N ALA A 168 -14.27 9.96 8.26
CA ALA A 168 -15.55 10.66 8.38
C ALA A 168 -16.77 9.85 7.86
N CYS A 169 -16.56 8.72 7.17
CA CYS A 169 -17.66 7.84 6.73
C CYS A 169 -18.01 6.75 7.76
N ASP A 170 -17.23 6.62 8.84
CA ASP A 170 -17.47 5.65 9.92
C ASP A 170 -18.28 6.25 11.10
N GLU A 171 -18.60 7.56 11.08
CA GLU A 171 -19.60 8.15 11.98
C GLU A 171 -20.99 8.10 11.33
N PRO A 172 -22.02 7.53 11.99
CA PRO A 172 -23.39 7.76 11.57
C PRO A 172 -23.66 9.27 11.66
N ALA A 173 -24.23 9.84 10.59
CA ALA A 173 -24.63 11.24 10.58
C ALA A 173 -25.45 11.54 11.85
N PRO A 174 -25.15 12.64 12.58
CA PRO A 174 -25.92 12.99 13.76
C PRO A 174 -27.38 13.17 13.35
N SER A 175 -28.25 12.43 14.04
CA SER A 175 -29.70 12.42 13.92
C SER A 175 -30.33 13.77 14.21
#